data_AF-A0A256W9K9-F1
#
_entry.id   AF-A0A256W9K9-F1
#
_cell.length_a   1.000
_cell.length_b   1.000
_cell.length_c   1.000
_cell.angle_alpha   90.00
_cell.angle_beta   90.00
_cell.angle_gamma   90.00
#
_symmetry.space_group_name_H-M   'P 1'
#
loop_
_entity.id
_entity.type
_entity.pdbx_description
1 polymer ?
#
loop_
_entity_poly.entity_id
_entity_poly.type
_entity_poly.pdbx_seq_one_letter_code
_entity_poly.pdbx_strand_id
1 'polypeptide(L)'
;MTKAQFISPEQLMQYSEMVVNRFIAKRSIPFREKEDVQMYIVEKFILKQQKIESSFLGKSKVSTYCFAVLNRMCLEVIRKEIKHWNLSDEDKHPDSIAMGFNSEENAVVNDEIRNLDKVIQLFFEEAPKVKLFIALYYRLDIKESDINNYDSNYKEDNLLEVFDLNKDINKAELFDAFAYAINSVEQKRIKADAVRMWLNKIIGILIKRLNTGSRAQYDKDSFQILFEYYYLKESDKQMGLKKVMTLLMVILWILGI
;
A
#
# COMPACT_ATOMS: atom_id res chain seq x y z
N MET A 1 7.88 -15.64 -47.84
CA MET A 1 6.98 -14.75 -47.06
C MET A 1 7.61 -14.52 -45.69
N THR A 2 8.20 -13.36 -45.47
CA THR A 2 8.73 -12.93 -44.17
C THR A 2 7.55 -12.81 -43.21
N LYS A 3 7.51 -13.62 -42.13
CA LYS A 3 6.51 -13.45 -41.07
C LYS A 3 6.65 -12.02 -40.55
N ALA A 4 5.57 -11.26 -40.55
CA ALA A 4 5.56 -9.93 -39.94
C ALA A 4 5.99 -10.08 -38.48
N GLN A 5 7.07 -9.40 -38.11
CA GLN A 5 7.62 -9.44 -36.76
C GLN A 5 6.66 -8.73 -35.81
N PHE A 6 6.31 -9.38 -34.69
CA PHE A 6 5.30 -8.89 -33.74
C PHE A 6 5.68 -7.54 -33.14
N ILE A 7 6.94 -7.36 -32.78
CA ILE A 7 7.53 -6.12 -32.27
C ILE A 7 9.00 -6.05 -32.67
N SER A 8 9.50 -4.87 -33.05
CA SER A 8 10.92 -4.69 -33.32
C SER A 8 11.72 -4.56 -32.01
N PRO A 9 13.02 -4.91 -31.98
CA PRO A 9 13.86 -4.74 -30.80
C PRO A 9 13.89 -3.29 -30.29
N GLU A 10 13.90 -2.31 -31.19
CA GLU A 10 13.91 -0.88 -30.86
C GLU A 10 12.61 -0.46 -30.17
N GLN A 11 11.47 -0.94 -30.67
CA GLN A 11 10.16 -0.69 -30.05
C GLN A 11 10.07 -1.33 -28.66
N LEU A 12 10.61 -2.56 -28.51
CA LEU A 12 10.64 -3.24 -27.23
C LEU A 12 11.48 -2.46 -26.21
N MET A 13 12.65 -1.99 -26.60
CA MET A 13 13.51 -1.14 -25.78
C MET A 13 12.77 0.15 -25.37
N GLN A 14 12.14 0.83 -26.31
CA GLN A 14 11.38 2.05 -26.02
C GLN A 14 10.23 1.80 -25.03
N TYR A 15 9.46 0.72 -25.22
CA TYR A 15 8.35 0.38 -24.32
C TYR A 15 8.85 -0.03 -22.93
N SER A 16 9.95 -0.76 -22.85
CA SER A 16 10.58 -1.14 -21.59
C SER A 16 11.03 0.09 -20.79
N GLU A 17 11.68 1.06 -21.46
CA GLU A 17 12.11 2.30 -20.82
C GLU A 17 10.92 3.09 -20.26
N MET A 18 9.85 3.25 -21.05
CA MET A 18 8.64 3.95 -20.62
C MET A 18 7.98 3.27 -19.40
N VAL A 19 8.01 1.94 -19.34
CA VAL A 19 7.49 1.18 -18.19
C VAL A 19 8.36 1.41 -16.97
N VAL A 20 9.68 1.26 -17.09
CA VAL A 20 10.62 1.41 -15.96
C VAL A 20 10.59 2.84 -15.42
N ASN A 21 10.65 3.85 -16.28
CA ASN A 21 10.58 5.27 -15.88
C ASN A 21 9.29 5.59 -15.10
N ARG A 22 8.17 4.93 -15.42
CA ARG A 22 6.92 5.09 -14.66
C ARG A 22 7.05 4.57 -13.23
N PHE A 23 7.76 3.47 -13.01
CA PHE A 23 7.99 2.91 -11.68
C PHE A 23 9.07 3.67 -10.90
N ILE A 24 10.08 4.22 -11.59
CA ILE A 24 11.05 5.16 -11.00
C ILE A 24 10.33 6.43 -10.53
N ALA A 25 9.44 7.00 -11.35
CA ALA A 25 8.65 8.16 -10.97
C ALA A 25 7.77 7.90 -9.73
N LYS A 26 7.36 6.65 -9.51
CA LYS A 26 6.62 6.18 -8.32
C LYS A 26 7.54 5.74 -7.16
N ARG A 27 8.86 5.89 -7.30
CA ARG A 27 9.88 5.43 -6.34
C ARG A 27 9.83 3.92 -6.02
N SER A 28 9.22 3.11 -6.89
CA SER A 28 9.19 1.66 -6.72
C SER A 28 10.48 0.97 -7.21
N ILE A 29 11.28 1.67 -8.02
CA ILE A 29 12.59 1.24 -8.51
C ILE A 29 13.57 2.39 -8.25
N PRO A 30 14.71 2.16 -7.57
CA PRO A 30 15.76 3.17 -7.44
C PRO A 30 16.33 3.56 -8.81
N PHE A 31 16.65 4.83 -9.03
CA PHE A 31 17.15 5.30 -10.34
C PHE A 31 18.43 4.55 -10.78
N ARG A 32 19.31 4.17 -9.84
CA ARG A 32 20.53 3.40 -10.11
C ARG A 32 20.25 2.03 -10.76
N GLU A 33 19.07 1.46 -10.53
CA GLU A 33 18.67 0.15 -11.02
C GLU A 33 17.93 0.24 -12.37
N LYS A 34 17.79 1.45 -12.94
CA LYS A 34 17.00 1.68 -14.16
C LYS A 34 17.42 0.74 -15.29
N GLU A 35 18.71 0.73 -15.58
CA GLU A 35 19.29 0.04 -16.74
C GLU A 35 19.22 -1.48 -16.54
N ASP A 36 19.54 -1.96 -15.33
CA ASP A 36 19.50 -3.38 -14.98
C ASP A 36 18.08 -3.94 -15.04
N VAL A 37 17.10 -3.24 -14.46
CA VAL A 37 15.70 -3.67 -14.52
C VAL A 37 15.19 -3.63 -15.96
N GLN A 38 15.52 -2.60 -16.73
CA GLN A 38 15.14 -2.49 -18.14
C GLN A 38 15.70 -3.64 -18.96
N MET A 39 16.99 -3.95 -18.82
CA MET A 39 17.64 -5.03 -19.56
C MET A 39 17.03 -6.38 -19.19
N TYR A 40 16.82 -6.62 -17.89
CA TYR A 40 16.24 -7.87 -17.40
C TYR A 40 14.84 -8.13 -17.97
N ILE A 41 13.96 -7.12 -18.00
CA ILE A 41 12.61 -7.31 -18.54
C ILE A 41 12.63 -7.51 -20.07
N VAL A 42 13.56 -6.87 -20.79
CA VAL A 42 13.73 -7.05 -22.24
C VAL A 42 14.22 -8.47 -22.55
N GLU A 43 15.26 -8.95 -21.87
CA GLU A 43 15.78 -10.31 -22.02
C GLU A 43 14.67 -11.33 -21.76
N LYS A 44 13.94 -11.17 -20.65
CA LYS A 44 12.84 -12.05 -20.28
C LYS A 44 11.68 -12.03 -21.28
N PHE A 45 11.41 -10.88 -21.90
CA PHE A 45 10.44 -10.76 -22.97
C PHE A 45 10.86 -11.56 -24.21
N ILE A 46 12.12 -11.39 -24.65
CA ILE A 46 12.69 -12.08 -25.81
C ILE A 46 12.62 -13.60 -25.60
N LEU A 47 13.03 -14.10 -24.43
CA LEU A 47 12.98 -15.53 -24.10
C LEU A 47 11.55 -16.11 -24.14
N LYS A 48 10.53 -15.29 -23.89
CA LYS A 48 9.12 -15.71 -23.86
C LYS A 48 8.34 -15.26 -25.09
N GLN A 49 9.00 -14.69 -26.10
CA GLN A 49 8.36 -13.98 -27.21
C GLN A 49 7.32 -14.86 -27.93
N GLN A 50 7.68 -16.09 -28.32
CA GLN A 50 6.76 -16.99 -29.04
C GLN A 50 5.48 -17.29 -28.25
N LYS A 51 5.58 -17.46 -26.94
CA LYS A 51 4.42 -17.71 -26.06
C LYS A 51 3.55 -16.47 -25.89
N ILE A 52 4.19 -15.30 -25.80
CA ILE A 52 3.50 -14.00 -25.72
C ILE A 52 2.72 -13.76 -27.02
N GLU A 53 3.35 -13.98 -28.16
CA GLU A 53 2.75 -13.87 -29.50
C GLU A 53 1.57 -14.84 -29.66
N SER A 54 1.73 -16.11 -29.30
CA SER A 54 0.66 -17.11 -29.40
C SER A 54 -0.53 -16.83 -28.48
N SER A 55 -0.32 -16.07 -27.39
CA SER A 55 -1.37 -15.71 -26.43
C SER A 55 -2.12 -14.44 -26.81
N PHE A 56 -1.69 -13.73 -27.85
CA PHE A 56 -2.31 -12.47 -28.26
C PHE A 56 -3.55 -12.72 -29.15
N LEU A 57 -4.72 -12.35 -28.64
CA LEU A 57 -6.02 -12.57 -29.30
C LEU A 57 -6.44 -11.44 -30.27
N GLY A 58 -5.63 -10.39 -30.45
CA GLY A 58 -5.98 -9.27 -31.34
C GLY A 58 -7.07 -8.31 -30.83
N LYS A 59 -7.50 -8.42 -29.56
CA LYS A 59 -8.56 -7.56 -28.98
C LYS A 59 -8.10 -6.13 -28.65
N SER A 60 -6.81 -5.84 -28.72
CA SER A 60 -6.22 -4.53 -28.42
C SER A 60 -5.06 -4.24 -29.38
N LYS A 61 -4.53 -3.01 -29.38
CA LYS A 61 -3.30 -2.70 -30.12
C LYS A 61 -2.14 -3.51 -29.54
N VAL A 62 -1.22 -3.98 -30.40
CA VAL A 62 -0.03 -4.75 -30.00
C VAL A 62 0.79 -3.99 -28.93
N SER A 63 0.97 -2.68 -29.10
CA SER A 63 1.66 -1.84 -28.11
C SER A 63 1.00 -1.90 -26.73
N THR A 64 -0.32 -1.77 -26.65
CA THR A 64 -1.08 -1.87 -25.38
C THR A 64 -0.89 -3.22 -24.72
N TYR A 65 -0.89 -4.31 -25.50
CA TYR A 65 -0.64 -5.65 -24.98
C TYR A 65 0.80 -5.81 -24.48
N CYS A 66 1.79 -5.34 -25.24
CA CYS A 66 3.20 -5.36 -24.83
C CYS A 66 3.42 -4.55 -23.54
N PHE A 67 2.82 -3.35 -23.41
CA PHE A 67 2.87 -2.58 -22.17
C PHE A 67 2.31 -3.36 -20.98
N ALA A 68 1.19 -4.07 -21.14
CA ALA A 68 0.63 -4.88 -20.06
C ALA A 68 1.57 -6.04 -19.66
N VAL A 69 2.20 -6.69 -20.63
CA VAL A 69 3.16 -7.78 -20.38
C VAL A 69 4.42 -7.25 -19.68
N LEU A 70 5.01 -6.16 -20.19
CA LEU A 70 6.19 -5.53 -19.60
C LEU A 70 5.92 -5.00 -18.19
N ASN A 71 4.75 -4.39 -17.93
CA ASN A 71 4.36 -3.98 -16.59
C ASN A 71 4.33 -5.16 -15.61
N ARG A 72 3.81 -6.33 -16.03
CA ARG A 72 3.80 -7.54 -15.19
C ARG A 72 5.22 -8.03 -14.91
N MET A 73 6.08 -8.06 -15.93
CA MET A 73 7.49 -8.45 -15.76
C MET A 73 8.23 -7.50 -14.82
N CYS A 74 8.03 -6.19 -14.96
CA CYS A 74 8.62 -5.17 -14.10
C CYS A 74 8.17 -5.32 -12.64
N LEU A 75 6.87 -5.55 -12.40
CA LEU A 75 6.35 -5.85 -11.07
C LEU A 75 6.93 -7.13 -10.46
N GLU A 76 7.20 -8.16 -11.26
CA GLU A 76 7.87 -9.37 -10.78
C GLU A 76 9.31 -9.08 -10.31
N VAL A 77 10.03 -8.18 -11.00
CA VAL A 77 11.37 -7.74 -10.56
C VAL A 77 11.28 -6.97 -9.26
N ILE A 78 10.40 -5.96 -9.19
CA ILE A 78 10.20 -5.15 -7.98
C ILE A 78 9.90 -6.04 -6.77
N ARG A 79 8.99 -7.01 -6.89
CA ARG A 79 8.65 -7.90 -5.78
C ARG A 79 9.84 -8.76 -5.30
N LYS A 80 10.76 -9.12 -6.19
CA LYS A 80 11.94 -9.92 -5.84
C LYS A 80 13.03 -9.05 -5.21
N GLU A 81 13.28 -7.88 -5.79
CA GLU A 81 14.44 -7.05 -5.46
C GLU A 81 14.17 -5.98 -4.41
N ILE A 82 12.91 -5.68 -4.07
CA ILE A 82 12.57 -4.61 -3.12
C ILE A 82 13.29 -4.73 -1.78
N LYS A 83 13.50 -5.97 -1.29
CA LYS A 83 14.24 -6.21 -0.04
C LYS A 83 15.73 -5.86 -0.21
N HIS A 84 16.33 -6.23 -1.34
CA HIS A 84 17.74 -5.96 -1.63
C HIS A 84 17.99 -4.46 -1.84
N TRP A 85 17.10 -3.78 -2.55
CA TRP A 85 17.21 -2.34 -2.79
C TRP A 85 17.16 -1.54 -1.49
N ASN A 86 16.31 -1.94 -0.53
CA ASN A 86 16.20 -1.28 0.77
C ASN A 86 17.45 -1.51 1.64
N LEU A 87 18.06 -2.70 1.60
CA LEU A 87 19.27 -3.00 2.37
C LEU A 87 20.49 -2.25 1.84
N SER A 88 20.59 -2.07 0.51
CA SER A 88 21.71 -1.35 -0.12
C SER A 88 21.74 0.16 0.16
N ASP A 89 20.66 0.74 0.69
CA ASP A 89 20.61 2.15 1.08
C ASP A 89 21.11 2.39 2.52
N GLU A 90 21.22 1.36 3.36
CA GLU A 90 21.72 1.49 4.73
C GLU A 90 23.27 1.52 4.83
N ASP A 91 23.99 1.12 3.77
CA ASP A 91 25.46 1.03 3.75
C ASP A 91 26.19 2.28 3.17
N LYS A 92 25.48 3.40 2.98
CA LYS A 92 26.11 4.66 2.54
C LYS A 92 26.21 5.66 3.69
N HIS A 93 27.42 5.72 4.26
CA HIS A 93 28.10 6.82 4.96
C HIS A 93 27.26 7.98 5.59
N PRO A 94 27.50 8.34 6.87
CA PRO A 94 26.80 9.44 7.56
C PRO A 94 27.03 10.86 7.01
N ASP A 95 27.97 11.08 6.09
CA ASP A 95 28.53 12.42 5.84
C ASP A 95 28.33 12.98 4.43
N SER A 96 27.47 12.39 3.60
CA SER A 96 27.11 13.05 2.34
C SER A 96 25.62 12.90 2.06
N ILE A 97 25.01 14.02 1.67
CA ILE A 97 23.57 14.22 1.39
C ILE A 97 22.77 14.67 2.62
N ALA A 98 23.29 15.72 3.26
CA ALA A 98 22.52 16.96 3.43
C ALA A 98 22.27 17.63 2.06
N MET A 99 21.65 16.92 1.09
CA MET A 99 20.91 17.59 0.01
C MET A 99 19.48 17.72 0.50
N GLY A 100 19.03 18.96 0.67
CA GLY A 100 17.65 19.30 0.95
C GLY A 100 16.72 18.91 -0.20
N PHE A 101 16.38 17.62 -0.28
CA PHE A 101 15.26 17.06 -1.03
C PHE A 101 14.32 16.40 -0.01
N ASN A 102 13.09 16.83 0.26
CA ASN A 102 12.35 18.05 -0.05
C ASN A 102 11.50 18.29 1.20
N SER A 103 11.91 19.21 2.08
CA SER A 103 11.12 19.55 3.29
C SER A 103 9.68 19.94 2.90
N GLU A 104 9.51 20.53 1.71
CA GLU A 104 8.23 20.92 1.13
C GLU A 104 7.39 19.73 0.64
N GLU A 105 7.96 18.74 -0.06
CA GLU A 105 7.20 17.54 -0.49
C GLU A 105 6.70 16.74 0.71
N ASN A 106 7.58 16.58 1.71
CA ASN A 106 7.19 15.96 2.97
C ASN A 106 6.15 16.81 3.70
N ALA A 107 6.21 18.14 3.61
CA ALA A 107 5.17 19.00 4.17
C ALA A 107 3.82 18.79 3.47
N VAL A 108 3.77 18.70 2.14
CA VAL A 108 2.53 18.45 1.39
C VAL A 108 1.92 17.09 1.75
N VAL A 109 2.73 16.03 1.76
CA VAL A 109 2.24 14.69 2.17
C VAL A 109 1.74 14.72 3.62
N ASN A 110 2.46 15.39 4.51
CA ASN A 110 2.04 15.55 5.89
C ASN A 110 0.75 16.35 6.05
N ASP A 111 0.52 17.36 5.21
CA ASP A 111 -0.72 18.13 5.16
C ASP A 111 -1.89 17.27 4.74
N GLU A 112 -1.72 16.46 3.70
CA GLU A 112 -2.75 15.54 3.22
C GLU A 112 -3.05 14.43 4.26
N ILE A 113 -2.03 13.90 4.93
CA ILE A 113 -2.22 12.95 6.05
C ILE A 113 -2.98 13.61 7.20
N ARG A 114 -2.67 14.87 7.56
CA ARG A 114 -3.40 15.62 8.58
C ARG A 114 -4.85 15.89 8.16
N ASN A 115 -5.08 16.12 6.88
CA ASN A 115 -6.43 16.30 6.35
C ASN A 115 -7.24 15.00 6.44
N LEU A 116 -6.65 13.86 6.06
CA LEU A 116 -7.26 12.54 6.23
C LEU A 116 -7.60 12.25 7.69
N ASP A 117 -6.69 12.53 8.61
CA ASP A 117 -6.93 12.36 10.05
C ASP A 117 -8.16 13.16 10.53
N LYS A 118 -8.23 14.45 10.17
CA LYS A 118 -9.40 15.30 10.47
C LYS A 118 -10.69 14.73 9.89
N VAL A 119 -10.66 14.24 8.65
CA VAL A 119 -11.83 13.67 7.99
C VAL A 119 -12.28 12.36 8.66
N ILE A 120 -11.35 11.52 9.11
CA ILE A 120 -11.63 10.30 9.89
C ILE A 120 -12.23 10.66 11.25
N GLN A 121 -11.72 11.68 11.93
CA GLN A 121 -12.24 12.13 13.23
C GLN A 121 -13.70 12.59 13.19
N LEU A 122 -14.22 12.98 12.01
CA LEU A 122 -15.65 13.29 11.84
C LEU A 122 -16.58 12.08 11.98
N PHE A 123 -16.05 10.86 12.09
CA PHE A 123 -16.81 9.64 12.41
C PHE A 123 -16.92 9.38 13.92
N PHE A 124 -16.32 10.23 14.77
CA PHE A 124 -16.41 10.17 16.23
C PHE A 124 -16.14 8.77 16.78
N GLU A 125 -17.10 8.18 17.49
CA GLU A 125 -17.02 6.86 18.13
C GLU A 125 -16.79 5.72 17.12
N GLU A 126 -17.17 5.90 15.85
CA GLU A 126 -16.95 4.91 14.79
C GLU A 126 -15.56 5.05 14.14
N ALA A 127 -14.77 6.07 14.47
CA ALA A 127 -13.46 6.30 13.85
C ALA A 127 -12.50 5.11 14.01
N PRO A 128 -12.36 4.46 15.19
CA PRO A 128 -11.51 3.28 15.34
C PRO A 128 -11.92 2.12 14.43
N LYS A 129 -13.23 1.83 14.35
CA LYS A 129 -13.79 0.80 13.46
C LYS A 129 -13.51 1.10 12.00
N VAL A 130 -13.76 2.34 11.56
CA VAL A 130 -13.52 2.78 10.18
C VAL A 130 -12.05 2.60 9.82
N LYS A 131 -11.15 3.04 10.70
CA LYS A 131 -9.71 2.92 10.49
C LYS A 131 -9.28 1.45 10.39
N LEU A 132 -9.69 0.61 11.35
CA LEU A 132 -9.37 -0.82 11.38
C LEU A 132 -9.87 -1.54 10.12
N PHE A 133 -11.11 -1.30 9.70
CA PHE A 133 -11.71 -2.03 8.58
C PHE A 133 -11.11 -1.60 7.24
N ILE A 134 -10.74 -0.32 7.08
CA ILE A 134 -10.01 0.14 5.90
C ILE A 134 -8.60 -0.45 5.87
N ALA A 135 -7.90 -0.48 7.00
CA ALA A 135 -6.58 -1.09 7.10
C ALA A 135 -6.60 -2.58 6.73
N LEU A 136 -7.56 -3.35 7.27
CA LEU A 136 -7.76 -4.75 6.90
C LEU A 136 -8.14 -4.91 5.42
N TYR A 137 -9.00 -4.04 4.89
CA TYR A 137 -9.43 -4.07 3.49
C TYR A 137 -8.28 -3.84 2.51
N TYR A 138 -7.32 -2.99 2.87
CA TYR A 138 -6.08 -2.77 2.12
C TYR A 138 -4.95 -3.72 2.51
N ARG A 139 -5.21 -4.70 3.38
CA ARG A 139 -4.24 -5.72 3.83
C ARG A 139 -3.00 -5.10 4.48
N LEU A 140 -3.21 -4.09 5.31
CA LEU A 140 -2.14 -3.48 6.12
C LEU A 140 -1.90 -4.30 7.39
N ASP A 141 -0.68 -4.23 7.91
CA ASP A 141 -0.30 -4.92 9.14
C ASP A 141 -1.05 -4.35 10.35
N ILE A 142 -2.07 -5.06 10.83
CA ILE A 142 -2.89 -4.64 11.97
C ILE A 142 -2.12 -4.85 13.26
N LYS A 143 -2.17 -3.85 14.15
CA LYS A 143 -1.61 -3.96 15.49
C LYS A 143 -2.71 -4.27 16.48
N GLU A 144 -2.33 -4.92 17.57
CA GLU A 144 -3.21 -5.17 18.71
C GLU A 144 -3.87 -3.88 19.24
N SER A 145 -3.15 -2.75 19.21
CA SER A 145 -3.70 -1.45 19.59
C SER A 145 -4.89 -1.00 18.72
N ASP A 146 -4.89 -1.32 17.43
CA ASP A 146 -5.99 -0.93 16.54
C ASP A 146 -7.26 -1.73 16.87
N ILE A 147 -7.10 -2.99 17.29
CA ILE A 147 -8.19 -3.84 17.77
C ILE A 147 -8.70 -3.34 19.12
N ASN A 148 -7.80 -3.05 20.07
CA ASN A 148 -8.18 -2.53 21.40
C ASN A 148 -8.88 -1.16 21.31
N ASN A 149 -8.53 -0.34 20.33
CA ASN A 149 -9.21 0.94 20.09
C ASN A 149 -10.62 0.74 19.52
N TYR A 150 -10.88 -0.36 18.81
CA TYR A 150 -12.20 -0.69 18.29
C TYR A 150 -13.08 -1.38 19.36
N ASP A 151 -12.54 -2.40 20.03
CA ASP A 151 -13.18 -3.09 21.13
C ASP A 151 -12.46 -2.80 22.44
N SER A 152 -12.88 -1.73 23.11
CA SER A 152 -12.35 -1.34 24.41
C SER A 152 -12.66 -2.34 25.53
N ASN A 153 -13.62 -3.24 25.32
CA ASN A 153 -14.02 -4.23 26.31
C ASN A 153 -13.32 -5.59 26.11
N TYR A 154 -12.51 -5.75 25.06
CA TYR A 154 -11.71 -6.93 24.69
C TYR A 154 -12.16 -8.22 25.41
N LYS A 155 -13.40 -8.63 25.14
CA LYS A 155 -13.99 -9.78 25.83
C LYS A 155 -13.71 -11.03 25.02
N GLU A 156 -12.62 -11.73 25.37
CA GLU A 156 -12.33 -13.16 25.12
C GLU A 156 -12.40 -13.74 23.68
N ASP A 157 -13.08 -13.09 22.74
CA ASP A 157 -13.16 -13.46 21.34
C ASP A 157 -11.90 -12.94 20.65
N ASN A 158 -10.94 -13.84 20.40
CA ASN A 158 -9.66 -13.54 19.73
C ASN A 158 -9.87 -12.97 18.32
N LEU A 159 -10.25 -11.69 18.19
CA LEU A 159 -10.37 -10.97 16.92
C LEU A 159 -9.05 -11.00 16.15
N LEU A 160 -7.92 -11.08 16.86
CA LEU A 160 -6.60 -11.31 16.27
C LEU A 160 -6.54 -12.60 15.44
N GLU A 161 -7.15 -13.69 15.90
CA GLU A 161 -7.18 -14.95 15.16
C GLU A 161 -8.11 -14.88 13.95
N VAL A 162 -9.23 -14.17 14.09
CA VAL A 162 -10.18 -13.91 13.00
C VAL A 162 -9.53 -13.07 11.90
N PHE A 163 -8.69 -12.12 12.29
CA PHE A 163 -7.95 -11.23 11.41
C PHE A 163 -6.53 -11.72 11.10
N ASP A 164 -6.21 -13.00 11.27
CA ASP A 164 -4.89 -13.52 10.91
C ASP A 164 -4.64 -13.38 9.39
N LEU A 165 -4.11 -12.23 9.01
CA LEU A 165 -3.86 -11.79 7.64
C LEU A 165 -2.77 -12.61 6.93
N ASN A 166 -2.06 -13.47 7.66
CA ASN A 166 -1.09 -14.39 7.07
C ASN A 166 -1.77 -15.51 6.27
N LYS A 167 -3.07 -15.69 6.44
CA LYS A 167 -3.86 -16.59 5.60
C LYS A 167 -4.21 -15.85 4.31
N ASP A 168 -4.08 -16.55 3.18
CA ASP A 168 -4.54 -16.07 1.87
C ASP A 168 -6.08 -16.02 1.81
N ILE A 169 -6.67 -15.08 2.56
CA ILE A 169 -8.11 -14.89 2.68
C ILE A 169 -8.60 -14.16 1.43
N ASN A 170 -9.64 -14.70 0.80
CA ASN A 170 -10.26 -14.05 -0.34
C ASN A 170 -11.17 -12.88 0.10
N LYS A 171 -11.61 -12.05 -0.84
CA LYS A 171 -12.42 -10.86 -0.48
C LYS A 171 -13.76 -11.20 0.16
N ALA A 172 -14.38 -12.34 -0.15
CA ALA A 172 -15.66 -12.73 0.43
C ALA A 172 -15.49 -13.11 1.90
N GLU A 173 -14.52 -13.99 2.18
CA GLU A 173 -14.15 -14.41 3.53
C GLU A 173 -13.73 -13.22 4.42
N LEU A 174 -13.05 -12.22 3.85
CA LEU A 174 -12.71 -10.99 4.56
C LEU A 174 -13.97 -10.26 5.07
N PHE A 175 -15.03 -10.19 4.26
CA PHE A 175 -16.28 -9.56 4.68
C PHE A 175 -17.07 -10.42 5.66
N ASP A 176 -16.93 -11.75 5.61
CA ASP A 176 -17.45 -12.64 6.64
C ASP A 176 -16.75 -12.41 7.98
N ALA A 177 -15.42 -12.26 7.97
CA ALA A 177 -14.63 -11.89 9.14
C ALA A 177 -15.04 -10.52 9.70
N PHE A 178 -15.27 -9.52 8.84
CA PHE A 178 -15.77 -8.21 9.28
C PHE A 178 -17.16 -8.28 9.90
N ALA A 179 -18.07 -9.08 9.33
CA ALA A 179 -19.40 -9.27 9.89
C ALA A 179 -19.35 -9.97 11.25
N TYR A 180 -18.49 -10.99 11.38
CA TYR A 180 -18.23 -11.65 12.66
C TYR A 180 -17.76 -10.65 13.72
N ALA A 181 -16.75 -9.82 13.39
CA ALA A 181 -16.22 -8.83 14.32
C ALA A 181 -17.29 -7.82 14.76
N ILE A 182 -18.07 -7.27 13.84
CA ILE A 182 -19.16 -6.33 14.18
C ILE A 182 -20.21 -7.00 15.06
N ASN A 183 -20.61 -8.22 14.75
CA ASN A 183 -21.65 -8.91 15.50
C ASN A 183 -21.19 -9.25 16.93
N SER A 184 -19.89 -9.53 17.10
CA SER A 184 -19.29 -9.85 18.40
C SER A 184 -19.10 -8.58 19.25
N VAL A 185 -18.51 -7.52 18.68
CA VAL A 185 -18.22 -6.27 19.41
C VAL A 185 -19.47 -5.44 19.65
N GLU A 186 -20.31 -5.25 18.63
CA GLU A 186 -21.46 -4.34 18.68
C GLU A 186 -22.78 -5.05 19.02
N GLN A 187 -22.76 -6.38 19.22
CA GLN A 187 -23.94 -7.20 19.51
C GLN A 187 -25.06 -7.06 18.47
N LYS A 188 -24.66 -6.94 17.19
CA LYS A 188 -25.56 -6.80 16.03
C LYS A 188 -25.71 -8.14 15.28
N ARG A 189 -26.60 -8.17 14.29
CA ARG A 189 -26.81 -9.32 13.38
C ARG A 189 -26.72 -8.87 11.92
N ILE A 190 -25.52 -8.52 11.51
CA ILE A 190 -25.20 -7.98 10.20
C ILE A 190 -24.59 -9.08 9.33
N LYS A 191 -24.96 -9.11 8.05
CA LYS A 191 -24.40 -10.02 7.04
C LYS A 191 -23.21 -9.38 6.33
N ALA A 192 -22.27 -10.19 5.84
CA ALA A 192 -21.08 -9.75 5.11
C ALA A 192 -21.36 -8.72 3.99
N ASP A 193 -22.41 -8.94 3.20
CA ASP A 193 -22.76 -8.01 2.11
C ASP A 193 -23.14 -6.61 2.59
N ALA A 194 -23.83 -6.51 3.73
CA ALA A 194 -24.16 -5.23 4.33
C ALA A 194 -22.89 -4.51 4.82
N VAL A 195 -21.92 -5.24 5.36
CA VAL A 195 -20.62 -4.67 5.74
C VAL A 195 -19.82 -4.21 4.52
N ARG A 196 -19.82 -4.99 3.44
CA ARG A 196 -19.21 -4.61 2.15
C ARG A 196 -19.81 -3.30 1.61
N MET A 197 -21.14 -3.19 1.62
CA MET A 197 -21.83 -1.97 1.18
C MET A 197 -21.50 -0.78 2.08
N TRP A 198 -21.51 -0.99 3.40
CA TRP A 198 -21.15 0.03 4.39
C TRP A 198 -19.72 0.53 4.17
N LEU A 199 -18.72 -0.35 4.09
CA LEU A 199 -17.33 0.04 3.94
C LEU A 199 -17.09 0.81 2.63
N ASN A 200 -17.67 0.34 1.52
CA ASN A 200 -17.57 1.06 0.24
C ASN A 200 -18.21 2.46 0.31
N LYS A 201 -19.33 2.60 1.03
CA LYS A 201 -19.98 3.90 1.25
C LYS A 201 -19.08 4.81 2.10
N ILE A 202 -18.46 4.28 3.17
CA ILE A 202 -17.54 5.03 4.02
C ILE A 202 -16.33 5.52 3.22
N ILE A 203 -15.68 4.66 2.43
CA ILE A 203 -14.57 5.05 1.54
C ILE A 203 -15.02 6.15 0.57
N GLY A 204 -16.21 6.02 -0.03
CA GLY A 204 -16.76 7.06 -0.90
C GLY A 204 -16.99 8.41 -0.18
N ILE A 205 -17.44 8.39 1.07
CA ILE A 205 -17.61 9.60 1.89
C ILE A 205 -16.25 10.22 2.22
N LEU A 206 -15.26 9.41 2.60
CA LEU A 206 -13.90 9.87 2.89
C LEU A 206 -13.29 10.58 1.68
N ILE A 207 -13.31 9.92 0.51
CA ILE A 207 -12.82 10.49 -0.75
C ILE A 207 -13.54 11.80 -1.09
N LYS A 208 -14.88 11.80 -1.01
CA LYS A 208 -15.68 13.01 -1.27
C LYS A 208 -15.30 14.16 -0.34
N ARG A 209 -15.06 13.88 0.94
CA ARG A 209 -14.66 14.89 1.93
C ARG A 209 -13.24 15.38 1.71
N LEU A 210 -12.29 14.49 1.44
CA LEU A 210 -10.92 14.87 1.07
C LEU A 210 -10.90 15.79 -0.14
N ASN A 211 -11.71 15.49 -1.16
CA ASN A 211 -11.82 16.31 -2.36
C ASN A 211 -12.54 17.65 -2.14
N THR A 212 -13.22 17.83 -0.99
CA THR A 212 -13.84 19.12 -0.65
C THR A 212 -12.76 20.05 -0.12
N GLY A 213 -12.24 20.92 -0.99
CA GLY A 213 -11.29 21.96 -0.60
C GLY A 213 -9.82 21.52 -0.50
N SER A 214 -9.48 20.27 -0.86
CA SER A 214 -8.10 19.89 -1.11
C SER A 214 -7.63 20.39 -2.48
N ARG A 215 -6.31 20.59 -2.60
CA ARG A 215 -5.64 20.83 -3.89
C ARG A 215 -5.52 19.55 -4.72
N ALA A 216 -5.64 18.39 -4.07
CA ALA A 216 -5.58 17.08 -4.70
C ALA A 216 -6.98 16.54 -5.00
N GLN A 217 -7.09 15.72 -6.05
CA GLN A 217 -8.27 14.96 -6.40
C GLN A 217 -8.00 13.48 -6.18
N TYR A 218 -8.64 12.92 -5.17
CA TYR A 218 -8.56 11.52 -4.81
C TYR A 218 -9.62 10.72 -5.55
N ASP A 219 -9.17 9.59 -6.09
CA ASP A 219 -9.95 8.43 -6.48
C ASP A 219 -9.68 7.28 -5.48
N LYS A 220 -10.17 6.07 -5.78
CA LYS A 220 -9.98 4.92 -4.87
C LYS A 220 -8.51 4.51 -4.74
N ASP A 221 -7.75 4.58 -5.83
CA ASP A 221 -6.36 4.10 -5.87
C ASP A 221 -5.44 5.09 -5.15
N SER A 222 -5.57 6.38 -5.43
CA SER A 222 -4.82 7.43 -4.73
C SER A 222 -5.20 7.54 -3.25
N PHE A 223 -6.48 7.30 -2.90
CA PHE A 223 -6.91 7.22 -1.50
C PHE A 223 -6.28 6.04 -0.76
N GLN A 224 -6.20 4.86 -1.40
CA GLN A 224 -5.51 3.72 -0.82
C GLN A 224 -4.06 4.08 -0.47
N ILE A 225 -3.32 4.69 -1.41
CA ILE A 225 -1.93 5.12 -1.19
C ILE A 225 -1.85 6.11 -0.01
N LEU A 226 -2.71 7.12 0.02
CA LEU A 226 -2.73 8.10 1.12
C LEU A 226 -3.01 7.42 2.47
N PHE A 227 -3.95 6.47 2.50
CA PHE A 227 -4.31 5.75 3.72
C PHE A 227 -3.17 4.85 4.21
N GLU A 228 -2.44 4.19 3.29
CA GLU A 228 -1.22 3.43 3.61
C GLU A 228 -0.18 4.32 4.31
N TYR A 229 0.11 5.51 3.75
CA TYR A 229 1.03 6.47 4.37
C TYR A 229 0.53 6.97 5.73
N TYR A 230 -0.76 7.27 5.85
CA TYR A 230 -1.38 7.67 7.12
C TYR A 230 -1.17 6.60 8.20
N TYR A 231 -1.42 5.33 7.86
CA TYR A 231 -1.34 4.21 8.78
C TYR A 231 0.10 3.88 9.21
N LEU A 232 1.06 3.96 8.28
CA LEU A 232 2.49 3.81 8.58
C LEU A 232 2.99 4.91 9.52
N LYS A 233 2.60 6.16 9.29
CA LYS A 233 3.04 7.28 10.13
C LYS A 233 2.52 7.20 11.56
N GLU A 234 1.28 6.76 11.74
CA GLU A 234 0.71 6.56 13.07
C GLU A 234 1.42 5.42 13.81
N SER A 235 1.83 4.41 13.06
CA SER A 235 2.59 3.28 13.56
C SER A 235 3.95 3.68 14.13
N ASP A 236 4.65 4.61 13.47
CA ASP A 236 5.94 5.13 13.93
C ASP A 236 5.80 5.99 15.20
N LYS A 237 4.75 6.82 15.27
CA LYS A 237 4.47 7.62 16.47
C LYS A 237 4.28 6.76 17.70
N GLN A 238 3.50 5.67 17.59
CA GLN A 238 3.28 4.74 18.69
C GLN A 238 4.58 4.05 19.14
N MET A 239 5.47 3.71 18.20
CA MET A 239 6.76 3.11 18.53
C MET A 239 7.68 4.08 19.27
N GLY A 240 7.71 5.35 18.84
CA GLY A 240 8.45 6.42 19.52
C GLY A 240 7.97 6.64 20.95
N LEU A 241 6.65 6.72 21.16
CA LEU A 241 6.03 6.85 22.48
C LEU A 241 6.36 5.68 23.40
N LYS A 242 6.28 4.43 22.91
CA LYS A 242 6.67 3.25 23.68
C LYS A 242 8.13 3.31 24.12
N LYS A 243 9.06 3.67 23.21
CA LYS A 243 10.49 3.83 23.55
C LYS A 243 10.71 4.87 24.64
N VAL A 244 10.05 6.03 24.54
CA VAL A 244 10.15 7.09 25.56
C VAL A 244 9.59 6.62 26.91
N MET A 245 8.43 5.95 26.92
CA MET A 245 7.85 5.40 28.16
C MET A 245 8.74 4.33 28.78
N THR A 246 9.33 3.42 27.99
CA THR A 246 10.28 2.42 28.49
C THR A 246 11.51 3.10 29.08
N LEU A 247 12.05 4.12 28.41
CA LEU A 247 13.19 4.88 28.93
C LEU A 247 12.86 5.57 30.26
N LEU A 248 11.68 6.18 30.36
CA LEU A 248 11.20 6.80 31.60
C LEU A 248 11.01 5.79 32.73
N MET A 249 10.44 4.62 32.45
CA MET A 249 10.30 3.55 33.46
C MET A 249 11.66 3.04 33.94
N VAL A 250 12.63 2.90 33.04
CA VAL A 250 14.01 2.52 33.41
C VAL A 250 14.66 3.59 34.29
N ILE A 251 14.47 4.88 33.95
CA ILE A 251 14.98 6.00 34.75
C ILE A 251 14.34 6.01 36.15
N LEU A 252 13.02 5.85 36.26
CA LEU A 252 12.32 5.80 37.55
C LEU A 252 12.81 4.63 38.41
N TRP A 253 12.98 3.45 37.81
CA TRP A 253 13.50 2.27 38.50
C TRP A 253 14.94 2.48 39.02
N ILE A 254 15.81 3.13 38.24
CA ILE A 254 17.19 3.47 38.67
C ILE A 254 17.18 4.50 39.81
N LEU A 255 16.24 5.46 39.79
CA LEU A 255 16.13 6.50 40.80
C LEU A 255 15.45 6.03 42.09
N GLY A 256 14.89 4.82 42.13
CA GLY A 256 14.18 4.30 43.30
C GLY A 256 12.90 5.06 43.65
N ILE A 257 12.29 5.71 42.65
CA ILE A 257 10.98 6.38 42.72
C ILE A 257 9.93 5.45 42.14
#